data_AF-A0A2E4CS72-F1
#
_entry.id   AF-A0A2E4CS72-F1
#
_cell.length_a   1.000
_cell.length_b   1.000
_cell.length_c   1.000
_cell.angle_alpha   90.00
_cell.angle_beta   90.00
_cell.angle_gamma   90.00
#
_symmetry.space_group_name_H-M   'P 1'
#
loop_
_entity.id
_entity.type
_entity.pdbx_description
1 polymer ?
#
loop_
_entity_poly.entity_id
_entity_poly.type
_entity_poly.pdbx_seq_one_letter_code
_entity_poly.pdbx_strand_id
1 'polypeptide(L)'
;MSRDELQLRIRQVALFAAILISGGLSSIPRLPLLALLLVLCFALTNPMRALKAEFAGIWILLLATGAAALLGGESFQLVPMAIRYANFIGGVVLLMIYIDRPPRTIADDLYLILKLMAFQAILTPILALVAPGIFWTFQVQETTYQTFLYIFTYHEFVADATFFKRPDGFFFEPGVLQMYLNVFLFICLFLRRFSAFNIGLATLAVIATQSTTGAVILVMLYGVAYLRFLKTAGRMQKLAVFILGPILLLPVAAYASYNLAEKFYGEFSGSAQAREYDLRTGLNVVMEKPLTGIGFDYEYYFDVAEQVGYRDVELSRDNITERSNSNGIVTLLYSIGIPLGLVFLWGTMFQRLFRPRWLFGALILLSMTSEALFFSPFVLLIVFSGLLIPTRTATARNKRAPSRGRPAHA
;
A
#
# COMPACT_ATOMS: atom_id res chain seq x y z
N MET A 1 -19.23 11.53 -24.45
CA MET A 1 -17.91 11.37 -23.78
C MET A 1 -16.83 11.52 -24.84
N SER A 2 -15.86 12.43 -24.64
CA SER A 2 -14.75 12.58 -25.59
C SER A 2 -13.80 11.37 -25.53
N ARG A 3 -12.98 11.16 -26.57
CA ARG A 3 -11.99 10.06 -26.59
C ARG A 3 -11.03 10.12 -25.39
N ASP A 4 -10.63 11.33 -25.00
CA ASP A 4 -9.72 11.55 -23.87
C ASP A 4 -10.38 11.26 -22.53
N GLU A 5 -11.67 11.61 -22.40
CA GLU A 5 -12.47 11.31 -21.21
C GLU A 5 -12.69 9.80 -21.07
N LEU A 6 -12.99 9.09 -22.16
CA LEU A 6 -13.07 7.63 -22.18
C LEU A 6 -11.75 6.99 -21.72
N GLN A 7 -10.62 7.43 -22.28
CA GLN A 7 -9.31 6.91 -21.88
C GLN A 7 -9.00 7.19 -20.40
N LEU A 8 -9.39 8.35 -19.87
CA LEU A 8 -9.28 8.64 -18.45
C LEU A 8 -10.10 7.66 -17.61
N ARG A 9 -11.37 7.41 -17.97
CA ARG A 9 -12.21 6.45 -17.24
C ARG A 9 -11.64 5.04 -17.27
N ILE A 10 -11.16 4.57 -18.42
CA ILE A 10 -10.52 3.26 -18.55
C ILE A 10 -9.30 3.15 -17.62
N ARG A 11 -8.44 4.18 -17.56
CA ARG A 11 -7.29 4.21 -16.63
C ARG A 11 -7.71 4.17 -15.18
N GLN A 12 -8.76 4.91 -14.81
CA GLN A 12 -9.30 4.92 -13.45
C GLN A 12 -9.86 3.55 -13.05
N VAL A 13 -10.61 2.90 -13.94
CA VAL A 13 -11.15 1.55 -13.68
C VAL A 13 -10.01 0.53 -13.57
N ALA A 14 -8.98 0.62 -14.42
CA ALA A 14 -7.81 -0.25 -14.33
C ALA A 14 -7.05 -0.07 -13.00
N LEU A 15 -6.83 1.18 -12.57
CA LEU A 15 -6.23 1.47 -11.25
C LEU A 15 -7.10 0.93 -10.11
N PHE A 16 -8.42 1.13 -10.18
CA PHE A 16 -9.32 0.65 -9.15
C PHE A 16 -9.35 -0.88 -9.07
N ALA A 17 -9.36 -1.58 -10.21
CA ALA A 17 -9.22 -3.04 -10.25
C ALA A 17 -7.90 -3.50 -9.61
N ALA A 18 -6.79 -2.83 -9.93
CA ALA A 18 -5.49 -3.13 -9.32
C ALA A 18 -5.47 -2.90 -7.80
N ILE A 19 -6.18 -1.88 -7.32
CA ILE A 19 -6.38 -1.58 -5.88
C ILE A 19 -7.20 -2.68 -5.22
N LEU A 20 -8.31 -3.11 -5.82
CA LEU A 20 -9.15 -4.18 -5.26
C LEU A 20 -8.42 -5.53 -5.23
N ILE A 21 -7.50 -5.81 -6.15
CA ILE A 21 -6.67 -7.05 -6.10
C ILE A 21 -5.74 -7.06 -4.87
N SER A 22 -5.41 -5.90 -4.29
CA SER A 22 -4.54 -5.79 -3.12
C SER A 22 -5.19 -6.21 -1.79
N GLY A 23 -6.43 -6.67 -1.77
CA GLY A 23 -7.08 -7.12 -0.52
C GLY A 23 -8.57 -6.83 -0.47
N GLY A 24 -9.22 -6.74 -1.63
CA GLY A 24 -10.66 -6.54 -1.73
C GLY A 24 -11.42 -7.64 -1.01
N LEU A 25 -12.68 -7.35 -0.65
CA LEU A 25 -13.57 -8.34 -0.04
C LEU A 25 -13.56 -9.65 -0.81
N SER A 26 -13.60 -10.79 -0.11
CA SER A 26 -13.59 -12.13 -0.71
C SER A 26 -14.73 -12.33 -1.72
N SER A 27 -15.84 -11.60 -1.54
CA SER A 27 -16.98 -11.54 -2.46
C SER A 27 -16.63 -10.94 -3.83
N ILE A 28 -15.51 -10.22 -3.96
CA ILE A 28 -15.01 -9.67 -5.21
C ILE A 28 -13.94 -10.62 -5.77
N PRO A 29 -14.26 -11.44 -6.78
CA PRO A 29 -13.37 -12.48 -7.24
C PRO A 29 -12.14 -11.90 -7.94
N ARG A 30 -10.96 -12.38 -7.51
CA ARG A 30 -9.67 -11.88 -7.98
C ARG A 30 -9.38 -12.15 -9.46
N LEU A 31 -9.71 -13.34 -9.95
CA LEU A 31 -9.42 -13.72 -11.35
C LEU A 31 -10.17 -12.83 -12.36
N PRO A 32 -11.49 -12.56 -12.20
CA PRO A 32 -12.19 -11.56 -13.01
C PRO A 32 -11.60 -10.16 -12.93
N LEU A 33 -11.20 -9.69 -11.73
CA LEU A 33 -10.56 -8.38 -11.59
C LEU A 33 -9.23 -8.31 -12.36
N LEU A 34 -8.43 -9.37 -12.31
CA LEU A 34 -7.18 -9.42 -13.04
C LEU A 34 -7.41 -9.45 -14.55
N ALA A 35 -8.36 -10.25 -15.03
CA ALA A 35 -8.74 -10.27 -16.43
C ALA A 35 -9.21 -8.88 -16.91
N LEU A 36 -10.04 -8.20 -16.11
CA LEU A 36 -10.47 -6.84 -16.36
C LEU A 36 -9.28 -5.88 -16.43
N LEU A 37 -8.35 -5.96 -15.47
CA LEU A 37 -7.12 -5.15 -15.47
C LEU A 37 -6.34 -5.34 -16.77
N LEU A 38 -6.09 -6.58 -17.19
CA LEU A 38 -5.34 -6.89 -18.41
C LEU A 38 -6.04 -6.34 -19.66
N VAL A 39 -7.35 -6.59 -19.80
CA VAL A 39 -8.16 -6.12 -20.93
C VAL A 39 -8.12 -4.60 -21.04
N LEU A 40 -8.33 -3.88 -19.94
CA LEU A 40 -8.30 -2.41 -19.94
C LEU A 40 -6.90 -1.86 -20.23
N CYS A 41 -5.85 -2.51 -19.73
CA CYS A 41 -4.47 -2.09 -20.03
C CYS A 41 -4.12 -2.30 -21.51
N PHE A 42 -4.51 -3.44 -22.09
CA PHE A 42 -4.25 -3.75 -23.51
C PHE A 42 -5.13 -2.94 -24.47
N ALA A 43 -6.31 -2.50 -24.04
CA ALA A 43 -7.11 -1.53 -24.78
C ALA A 43 -6.43 -0.16 -24.88
N LEU A 44 -5.56 0.18 -23.91
CA LEU A 44 -4.86 1.47 -23.87
C LEU A 44 -3.42 1.42 -24.40
N THR A 45 -2.78 0.26 -24.39
CA THR A 45 -1.36 0.11 -24.70
C THR A 45 -1.08 -1.18 -25.46
N ASN A 46 -0.11 -1.15 -26.39
CA ASN A 46 0.30 -2.35 -27.10
C ASN A 46 1.09 -3.29 -26.16
N PRO A 47 0.70 -4.55 -25.97
CA PRO A 47 1.38 -5.50 -25.08
C PRO A 47 2.85 -5.73 -25.45
N MET A 48 3.22 -5.60 -26.73
CA MET A 48 4.61 -5.74 -27.19
C MET A 48 5.55 -4.70 -26.59
N ARG A 49 5.00 -3.62 -26.03
CA ARG A 49 5.77 -2.60 -25.30
C ARG A 49 6.53 -3.19 -24.11
N ALA A 50 5.98 -4.23 -23.47
CA ALA A 50 6.62 -4.92 -22.35
C ALA A 50 8.01 -5.47 -22.70
N LEU A 51 8.24 -5.77 -23.98
CA LEU A 51 9.46 -6.41 -24.46
C LEU A 51 10.57 -5.42 -24.81
N LYS A 52 10.33 -4.11 -24.63
CA LYS A 52 11.37 -3.08 -24.83
C LYS A 52 12.49 -3.25 -23.81
N ALA A 53 13.71 -2.90 -24.22
CA ALA A 53 14.90 -2.98 -23.37
C ALA A 53 14.78 -2.21 -22.04
N GLU A 54 13.93 -1.18 -21.97
CA GLU A 54 13.64 -0.45 -20.73
C GLU A 54 13.03 -1.32 -19.61
N PHE A 55 12.35 -2.42 -19.98
CA PHE A 55 11.76 -3.40 -19.06
C PHE A 55 12.68 -4.60 -18.76
N ALA A 56 13.85 -4.70 -19.40
CA ALA A 56 14.71 -5.89 -19.25
C ALA A 56 15.09 -6.16 -17.80
N GLY A 57 15.34 -5.12 -17.00
CA GLY A 57 15.63 -5.26 -15.56
C GLY A 57 14.48 -5.90 -14.77
N ILE A 58 13.22 -5.61 -15.15
CA ILE A 58 12.04 -6.23 -14.52
C ILE A 58 11.97 -7.70 -14.90
N TRP A 59 12.14 -8.05 -16.19
CA TRP A 59 12.09 -9.44 -16.63
C TRP A 59 13.21 -10.30 -16.03
N ILE A 60 14.42 -9.77 -15.91
CA ILE A 60 15.52 -10.45 -15.22
C ILE A 60 15.16 -10.71 -13.76
N LEU A 61 14.59 -9.73 -13.06
CA LEU A 61 14.13 -9.90 -11.68
C LEU A 61 13.04 -10.97 -11.58
N LEU A 62 12.06 -10.97 -12.49
CA LEU A 62 11.00 -11.98 -12.49
C LEU A 62 11.56 -13.38 -12.73
N LEU A 63 12.44 -13.56 -13.72
CA LEU A 63 13.11 -14.84 -13.95
C LEU A 63 13.93 -15.29 -12.74
N ALA A 64 14.69 -14.38 -12.12
CA ALA A 64 15.44 -14.68 -10.90
C ALA A 64 14.52 -15.06 -9.74
N THR A 65 13.37 -14.39 -9.60
CA THR A 65 12.34 -14.72 -8.61
C THR A 65 11.76 -16.11 -8.86
N GLY A 66 11.52 -16.47 -10.12
CA GLY A 66 11.09 -17.81 -10.51
C GLY A 66 12.10 -18.88 -10.15
N ALA A 67 13.37 -18.65 -10.50
CA ALA A 67 14.46 -19.56 -10.17
C ALA A 67 14.65 -19.70 -8.66
N ALA A 68 14.62 -18.60 -7.91
CA ALA A 68 14.74 -18.61 -6.45
C ALA A 68 13.59 -19.41 -5.80
N ALA A 69 12.34 -19.21 -6.24
CA ALA A 69 11.21 -19.97 -5.73
C ALA A 69 11.30 -21.47 -6.06
N LEU A 70 11.81 -21.83 -7.24
CA LEU A 70 12.00 -23.23 -7.64
C LEU A 70 13.17 -23.92 -6.94
N LEU A 71 14.25 -23.18 -6.63
CA LEU A 71 15.42 -23.71 -5.91
C LEU A 71 15.20 -23.76 -4.40
N GLY A 72 14.43 -22.81 -3.88
CA GLY A 72 14.17 -22.65 -2.45
C GLY A 72 12.99 -23.47 -1.93
N GLY A 73 11.94 -23.65 -2.73
CA GLY A 73 10.78 -24.47 -2.37
C GLY A 73 11.11 -25.96 -2.39
N GLU A 74 10.97 -26.64 -1.26
CA GLU A 74 11.02 -28.12 -1.22
C GLU A 74 9.77 -28.75 -1.86
N SER A 75 8.65 -28.00 -1.86
CA SER A 75 7.43 -28.29 -2.57
C SER A 75 7.13 -27.20 -3.59
N PHE A 76 6.83 -27.60 -4.84
CA PHE A 76 6.40 -26.68 -5.88
C PHE A 76 4.88 -26.72 -6.01
N GLN A 77 4.21 -25.64 -5.61
CA GLN A 77 2.79 -25.44 -5.89
C GLN A 77 2.57 -24.53 -7.10
N LEU A 78 1.98 -25.10 -8.15
CA LEU A 78 1.70 -24.39 -9.41
C LEU A 78 0.71 -23.23 -9.23
N VAL A 79 -0.32 -23.41 -8.40
CA VAL A 79 -1.42 -22.42 -8.25
C VAL A 79 -0.96 -21.12 -7.59
N PRO A 80 -0.31 -21.13 -6.40
CA PRO A 80 0.23 -19.90 -5.80
C PRO A 80 1.26 -19.21 -6.70
N MET A 81 2.13 -19.99 -7.35
CA MET A 81 3.11 -19.47 -8.31
C MET A 81 2.42 -18.74 -9.48
N ALA A 82 1.42 -19.37 -10.09
CA ALA A 82 0.65 -18.78 -11.17
C ALA A 82 -0.04 -17.48 -10.73
N ILE A 83 -0.64 -17.47 -9.54
CA ILE A 83 -1.29 -16.26 -8.96
C ILE A 83 -0.28 -15.13 -8.77
N ARG A 84 0.94 -15.41 -8.29
CA ARG A 84 1.99 -14.40 -8.08
C ARG A 84 2.47 -13.81 -9.40
N TYR A 85 2.73 -14.67 -10.39
CA TYR A 85 3.12 -14.23 -11.73
C TYR A 85 2.02 -13.45 -12.44
N ALA A 86 0.76 -13.82 -12.22
CA ALA A 86 -0.37 -13.08 -12.75
C ALA A 86 -0.41 -11.64 -12.19
N ASN A 87 -0.07 -11.42 -10.91
CA ASN A 87 0.08 -10.06 -10.37
C ASN A 87 1.32 -9.34 -10.90
N PHE A 88 2.44 -10.04 -11.09
CA PHE A 88 3.65 -9.47 -11.70
C PHE A 88 3.32 -8.91 -13.07
N ILE A 89 2.64 -9.70 -13.90
CA ILE A 89 2.13 -9.25 -15.20
C ILE A 89 1.20 -8.06 -15.02
N GLY A 90 0.24 -8.13 -14.08
CA GLY A 90 -0.66 -7.02 -13.74
C GLY A 90 0.07 -5.70 -13.44
N GLY A 91 1.12 -5.74 -12.61
CA GLY A 91 1.95 -4.58 -12.29
C GLY A 91 2.73 -4.06 -13.49
N VAL A 92 3.27 -4.95 -14.34
CA VAL A 92 4.00 -4.60 -15.56
C VAL A 92 3.09 -3.92 -16.59
N VAL A 93 1.90 -4.46 -16.86
CA VAL A 93 0.96 -3.86 -17.82
C VAL A 93 0.39 -2.54 -17.32
N LEU A 94 0.15 -2.41 -16.01
CA LEU A 94 -0.27 -1.15 -15.43
C LEU A 94 0.84 -0.09 -15.55
N LEU A 95 2.11 -0.47 -15.39
CA LEU A 95 3.26 0.42 -15.57
C LEU A 95 3.38 0.95 -17.00
N MET A 96 3.07 0.13 -18.01
CA MET A 96 3.10 0.53 -19.42
C MET A 96 2.19 1.73 -19.73
N ILE A 97 1.09 1.89 -18.99
CA ILE A 97 0.17 3.02 -19.15
C ILE A 97 0.83 4.34 -18.72
N TYR A 98 1.65 4.31 -17.68
CA TYR A 98 2.13 5.51 -16.99
C TYR A 98 3.59 5.88 -17.27
N ILE A 99 4.41 4.97 -17.79
CA ILE A 99 5.86 5.17 -17.95
C ILE A 99 6.25 6.41 -18.78
N ASP A 100 5.54 6.71 -19.87
CA ASP A 100 5.81 7.88 -20.72
C ASP A 100 5.01 9.12 -20.32
N ARG A 101 4.09 8.96 -19.37
CA ARG A 101 3.22 10.04 -18.95
C ARG A 101 3.93 10.92 -17.93
N PRO A 102 3.57 12.20 -17.82
CA PRO A 102 4.06 13.04 -16.74
C PRO A 102 3.82 12.35 -15.38
N PRO A 103 4.76 12.43 -14.42
CA PRO A 103 4.61 11.79 -13.10
C PRO A 103 3.32 12.16 -12.36
N ARG A 104 2.72 13.32 -12.69
CA ARG A 104 1.47 13.78 -12.10
C ARG A 104 0.24 13.00 -12.60
N THR A 105 0.28 12.39 -13.78
CA THR A 105 -0.91 11.79 -14.39
C THR A 105 -1.50 10.65 -13.55
N ILE A 106 -0.66 9.77 -13.00
CA ILE A 106 -1.15 8.72 -12.11
C ILE A 106 -1.82 9.28 -10.85
N ALA A 107 -1.28 10.37 -10.29
CA ALA A 107 -1.85 11.01 -9.12
C ALA A 107 -3.20 11.69 -9.43
N ASP A 108 -3.33 12.30 -10.60
CA ASP A 108 -4.60 12.89 -11.05
C ASP A 108 -5.65 11.81 -11.33
N ASP A 109 -5.26 10.68 -11.93
CA ASP A 109 -6.15 9.55 -12.19
C ASP A 109 -6.60 8.87 -10.87
N LEU A 110 -5.68 8.66 -9.92
CA LEU A 110 -5.98 8.11 -8.58
C LEU A 110 -6.85 9.03 -7.72
N TYR A 111 -6.72 10.35 -7.89
CA TYR A 111 -7.32 11.32 -6.98
C TYR A 111 -8.83 11.12 -6.78
N LEU A 112 -9.58 10.85 -7.85
CA LEU A 112 -11.03 10.63 -7.75
C LEU A 112 -11.34 9.35 -6.96
N ILE A 113 -10.65 8.25 -7.27
CA ILE A 113 -10.84 6.93 -6.64
C ILE A 113 -10.61 7.06 -5.14
N LEU A 114 -9.45 7.62 -4.77
CA LEU A 114 -9.04 7.76 -3.38
C LEU A 114 -9.90 8.75 -2.60
N LYS A 115 -10.41 9.79 -3.26
CA LYS A 115 -11.36 10.72 -2.64
C LYS A 115 -12.69 10.03 -2.29
N LEU A 116 -13.18 9.14 -3.15
CA LEU A 116 -14.39 8.36 -2.87
C LEU A 116 -14.15 7.40 -1.71
N MET A 117 -12.99 6.75 -1.66
CA MET A 117 -12.59 5.90 -0.53
C MET A 117 -12.49 6.68 0.78
N ALA A 118 -12.02 7.93 0.74
CA ALA A 118 -11.97 8.80 1.92
C ALA A 118 -13.37 9.15 2.45
N PHE A 119 -14.32 9.46 1.56
CA PHE A 119 -15.72 9.63 1.97
C PHE A 119 -16.29 8.35 2.56
N GLN A 120 -16.07 7.23 1.90
CA GLN A 120 -16.53 5.93 2.36
C GLN A 120 -15.97 5.60 3.76
N ALA A 121 -14.68 5.83 4.01
CA ALA A 121 -14.05 5.60 5.31
C ALA A 121 -14.68 6.44 6.44
N ILE A 122 -15.01 7.71 6.18
CA ILE A 122 -15.63 8.60 7.18
C ILE A 122 -17.11 8.27 7.39
N LEU A 123 -17.84 8.01 6.31
CA LEU A 123 -19.28 7.77 6.37
C LEU A 123 -19.62 6.42 6.99
N THR A 124 -18.77 5.40 6.86
CA THR A 124 -19.02 4.06 7.42
C THR A 124 -19.32 4.08 8.93
N PRO A 125 -18.45 4.63 9.82
CA PRO A 125 -18.76 4.70 11.25
C PRO A 125 -19.98 5.58 11.57
N ILE A 126 -20.22 6.64 10.79
CA ILE A 126 -21.39 7.51 10.98
C ILE A 126 -22.69 6.74 10.66
N LEU A 127 -22.72 6.00 9.56
CA LEU A 127 -23.86 5.18 9.15
C LEU A 127 -24.09 4.03 10.13
N ALA A 128 -23.01 3.37 10.59
CA ALA A 128 -23.09 2.32 11.59
C ALA A 128 -23.72 2.82 12.91
N LEU A 129 -23.41 4.06 13.31
CA LEU A 129 -23.98 4.68 14.51
C LEU A 129 -25.43 5.13 14.34
N VAL A 130 -25.75 5.80 13.23
CA VAL A 130 -27.05 6.47 13.02
C VAL A 130 -28.11 5.52 12.46
N ALA A 131 -27.71 4.54 11.65
CA ALA A 131 -28.61 3.63 10.96
C ALA A 131 -28.06 2.21 10.91
N PRO A 132 -27.79 1.56 12.05
CA PRO A 132 -27.19 0.21 12.09
C PRO A 132 -28.01 -0.84 11.31
N GLY A 133 -29.34 -0.69 11.25
CA GLY A 133 -30.23 -1.63 10.56
C GLY A 133 -30.10 -1.71 9.04
N ILE A 134 -29.28 -0.85 8.40
CA ILE A 134 -28.98 -0.96 6.95
C ILE A 134 -27.86 -1.95 6.65
N PHE A 135 -27.07 -2.33 7.68
CA PHE A 135 -25.96 -3.26 7.53
C PHE A 135 -26.46 -4.69 7.68
N TRP A 136 -25.99 -5.57 6.80
CA TRP A 136 -26.21 -7.00 6.89
C TRP A 136 -24.87 -7.71 7.09
N THR A 137 -24.92 -8.91 7.65
CA THR A 137 -23.71 -9.64 8.06
C THR A 137 -23.28 -10.69 7.04
N PHE A 138 -21.98 -10.82 6.86
CA PHE A 138 -21.39 -11.96 6.15
C PHE A 138 -20.18 -12.47 6.91
N GLN A 139 -19.92 -13.77 6.79
CA GLN A 139 -18.80 -14.44 7.42
C GLN A 139 -17.69 -14.66 6.42
N VAL A 140 -16.46 -14.46 6.86
CA VAL A 140 -15.27 -14.89 6.14
C VAL A 140 -14.36 -15.55 7.16
N GLN A 141 -14.13 -16.86 6.99
CA GLN A 141 -13.46 -17.67 8.00
C GLN A 141 -14.18 -17.51 9.35
N GLU A 142 -13.47 -17.08 10.39
CA GLU A 142 -14.02 -16.87 11.73
C GLU A 142 -14.41 -15.41 12.02
N THR A 143 -14.23 -14.49 11.07
CA THR A 143 -14.52 -13.07 11.28
C THR A 143 -15.88 -12.69 10.70
N THR A 144 -16.71 -12.07 11.55
CA THR A 144 -18.00 -11.52 11.15
C THR A 144 -17.86 -10.08 10.66
N TYR A 145 -18.26 -9.84 9.43
CA TYR A 145 -18.28 -8.51 8.83
C TYR A 145 -19.70 -7.97 8.74
N GLN A 146 -19.83 -6.65 8.85
CA GLN A 146 -21.05 -5.90 8.61
C GLN A 146 -20.87 -5.02 7.38
N THR A 147 -21.81 -5.09 6.44
CA THR A 147 -21.72 -4.30 5.20
C THR A 147 -23.04 -3.72 4.73
N PHE A 148 -22.94 -2.56 4.10
CA PHE A 148 -23.99 -1.97 3.29
C PHE A 148 -23.48 -1.85 1.84
N LEU A 149 -24.18 -2.56 0.94
CA LEU A 149 -23.88 -2.65 -0.50
C LEU A 149 -22.45 -3.10 -0.86
N TYR A 150 -21.71 -3.75 0.05
CA TYR A 150 -20.28 -4.06 -0.12
C TYR A 150 -19.39 -2.82 -0.34
N ILE A 151 -19.87 -1.64 0.04
CA ILE A 151 -19.17 -0.36 -0.09
C ILE A 151 -18.77 0.14 1.30
N PHE A 152 -19.73 0.13 2.23
CA PHE A 152 -19.50 0.52 3.62
C PHE A 152 -19.38 -0.75 4.42
N THR A 153 -18.16 -1.17 4.71
CA THR A 153 -17.88 -2.42 5.42
C THR A 153 -17.04 -2.13 6.65
N TYR A 154 -17.35 -2.79 7.76
CA TYR A 154 -16.56 -2.82 8.98
C TYR A 154 -16.66 -4.19 9.63
N HIS A 155 -15.73 -4.48 10.54
CA HIS A 155 -15.80 -5.61 11.46
C HIS A 155 -15.41 -5.16 12.87
N GLU A 156 -15.75 -6.00 13.84
CA GLU A 156 -15.41 -5.82 15.24
C GLU A 156 -14.67 -7.05 15.74
N PHE A 157 -13.47 -6.87 16.29
CA PHE A 157 -12.72 -7.95 16.94
C PHE A 157 -13.30 -8.32 18.31
N VAL A 158 -13.83 -7.32 19.00
CA VAL A 158 -14.52 -7.46 20.29
C VAL A 158 -15.77 -6.61 20.18
N ALA A 159 -16.93 -7.23 20.41
CA ALA A 159 -18.22 -6.55 20.34
C ALA A 159 -18.21 -5.32 21.24
N ASP A 160 -18.52 -4.16 20.68
CA ASP A 160 -18.64 -2.87 21.38
C ASP A 160 -17.37 -2.34 22.06
N ALA A 161 -16.19 -2.90 21.77
CA ALA A 161 -14.92 -2.39 22.30
C ALA A 161 -14.58 -0.97 21.84
N THR A 162 -15.09 -0.55 20.67
CA THR A 162 -14.99 0.84 20.21
C THR A 162 -16.34 1.46 19.97
N PHE A 163 -16.53 2.67 20.49
CA PHE A 163 -17.70 3.49 20.20
C PHE A 163 -17.81 3.80 18.69
N PHE A 164 -16.67 3.98 18.01
CA PHE A 164 -16.61 4.16 16.56
C PHE A 164 -16.14 2.88 15.87
N LYS A 165 -16.98 2.34 14.97
CA LYS A 165 -16.69 1.15 14.20
C LYS A 165 -15.58 1.40 13.18
N ARG A 166 -14.66 0.47 13.04
CA ARG A 166 -13.45 0.63 12.21
C ARG A 166 -13.77 0.28 10.74
N PRO A 167 -13.65 1.23 9.80
CA PRO A 167 -14.00 0.99 8.40
C PRO A 167 -12.94 0.16 7.67
N ASP A 168 -13.39 -0.86 6.93
CA ASP A 168 -12.58 -1.66 6.01
C ASP A 168 -12.85 -1.26 4.55
N GLY A 169 -14.07 -0.77 4.28
CA GLY A 169 -14.51 -0.34 2.97
C GLY A 169 -14.61 -1.45 1.94
N PHE A 170 -13.89 -1.31 0.84
CA PHE A 170 -13.86 -2.35 -0.19
C PHE A 170 -12.94 -3.53 0.16
N PHE A 171 -12.24 -3.45 1.30
CA PHE A 171 -11.21 -4.40 1.68
C PHE A 171 -11.66 -5.31 2.81
N PHE A 172 -10.93 -6.41 2.95
CA PHE A 172 -11.04 -7.31 4.08
C PHE A 172 -10.40 -6.74 5.36
N GLU A 173 -9.34 -5.95 5.18
CA GLU A 173 -8.57 -5.38 6.26
C GLU A 173 -8.53 -3.85 6.22
N PRO A 174 -8.71 -3.19 7.37
CA PRO A 174 -8.70 -1.73 7.50
C PRO A 174 -7.30 -1.14 7.29
N GLY A 175 -6.26 -1.95 7.44
CA GLY A 175 -4.89 -1.56 7.16
C GLY A 175 -4.61 -1.36 5.66
N VAL A 176 -5.23 -2.18 4.81
CA VAL A 176 -5.23 -2.01 3.34
C VAL A 176 -5.86 -0.68 2.96
N LEU A 177 -7.06 -0.39 3.50
CA LEU A 177 -7.73 0.90 3.28
C LEU A 177 -6.85 2.08 3.69
N GLN A 178 -6.23 1.98 4.87
CA GLN A 178 -5.35 3.02 5.39
C GLN A 178 -4.20 3.37 4.44
N MET A 179 -3.57 2.38 3.79
CA MET A 179 -2.48 2.65 2.84
C MET A 179 -2.96 3.61 1.73
N TYR A 180 -4.12 3.34 1.14
CA TYR A 180 -4.69 4.15 0.08
C TYR A 180 -5.12 5.54 0.55
N LEU A 181 -5.64 5.66 1.77
CA LEU A 181 -5.97 6.96 2.36
C LEU A 181 -4.72 7.80 2.64
N ASN A 182 -3.61 7.18 3.02
CA ASN A 182 -2.34 7.89 3.16
C ASN A 182 -1.73 8.28 1.79
N VAL A 183 -1.92 7.46 0.74
CA VAL A 183 -1.61 7.86 -0.64
C VAL A 183 -2.46 9.08 -1.05
N PHE A 184 -3.74 9.13 -0.65
CA PHE A 184 -4.60 10.28 -0.90
C PHE A 184 -4.07 11.55 -0.22
N LEU A 185 -3.73 11.46 1.06
CA LEU A 185 -3.14 12.55 1.83
C LEU A 185 -1.84 13.04 1.18
N PHE A 186 -0.96 12.12 0.75
CA PHE A 186 0.26 12.46 0.02
C PHE A 186 -0.04 13.26 -1.26
N ILE A 187 -1.01 12.82 -2.07
CA ILE A 187 -1.40 13.53 -3.30
C ILE A 187 -1.89 14.95 -2.98
N CYS A 188 -2.73 15.10 -1.96
CA CYS A 188 -3.28 16.38 -1.52
C CYS A 188 -2.21 17.35 -1.01
N LEU A 189 -1.20 16.85 -0.28
CA LEU A 189 -0.13 17.67 0.31
C LEU A 189 0.97 18.03 -0.69
N PHE A 190 1.34 17.11 -1.59
CA PHE A 190 2.59 17.24 -2.37
C PHE A 190 2.40 17.40 -3.88
N LEU A 191 1.30 16.91 -4.45
CA LEU A 191 1.13 16.81 -5.91
C LEU A 191 0.04 17.72 -6.47
N ARG A 192 -0.93 18.12 -5.65
CA ARG A 192 -2.02 19.03 -6.06
C ARG A 192 -1.88 20.40 -5.41
N ARG A 193 -2.69 21.34 -5.91
CA ARG A 193 -2.87 22.64 -5.27
C ARG A 193 -3.48 22.44 -3.89
N PHE A 194 -3.02 23.24 -2.93
CA PHE A 194 -3.50 23.19 -1.56
C PHE A 194 -5.03 23.32 -1.51
N SER A 195 -5.66 22.44 -0.74
CA SER A 195 -7.10 22.45 -0.51
C SER A 195 -7.36 21.94 0.89
N ALA A 196 -7.69 22.86 1.80
CA ALA A 196 -7.95 22.54 3.20
C ALA A 196 -9.05 21.47 3.36
N PHE A 197 -10.11 21.55 2.53
CA PHE A 197 -11.16 20.54 2.51
C PHE A 197 -10.63 19.14 2.18
N ASN A 198 -9.87 18.97 1.09
CA ASN A 198 -9.40 17.64 0.71
C ASN A 198 -8.30 17.10 1.64
N ILE A 199 -7.48 17.97 2.22
CA ILE A 199 -6.50 17.60 3.25
C ILE A 199 -7.24 17.15 4.51
N GLY A 200 -8.22 17.92 4.98
CA GLY A 200 -9.06 17.56 6.12
C GLY A 200 -9.82 16.24 5.90
N LEU A 201 -10.40 16.06 4.72
CA LEU A 201 -11.05 14.82 4.31
C LEU A 201 -10.09 13.62 4.37
N ALA A 202 -8.88 13.75 3.82
CA ALA A 202 -7.88 12.68 3.85
C ALA A 202 -7.44 12.35 5.28
N THR A 203 -7.22 13.37 6.12
CA THR A 203 -6.81 13.23 7.51
C THR A 203 -7.86 12.56 8.38
N LEU A 204 -9.12 13.01 8.27
CA LEU A 204 -10.24 12.40 8.98
C LEU A 204 -10.45 10.95 8.54
N ALA A 205 -10.29 10.66 7.25
CA ALA A 205 -10.39 9.30 6.74
C ALA A 205 -9.30 8.38 7.31
N VAL A 206 -8.04 8.82 7.36
CA VAL A 206 -6.95 8.04 7.98
C VAL A 206 -7.22 7.81 9.48
N ILE A 207 -7.69 8.84 10.20
CA ILE A 207 -8.05 8.73 11.62
C ILE A 207 -9.20 7.73 11.82
N ALA A 208 -10.21 7.74 10.94
CA ALA A 208 -11.34 6.81 11.02
C ALA A 208 -10.88 5.34 10.98
N THR A 209 -9.78 5.02 10.27
CA THR A 209 -9.25 3.64 10.21
C THR A 209 -8.63 3.14 11.51
N GLN A 210 -8.42 3.98 12.53
CA GLN A 210 -7.83 3.59 13.83
C GLN A 210 -6.53 2.76 13.68
N SER A 211 -5.73 3.07 12.65
CA SER A 211 -4.51 2.35 12.32
C SER A 211 -3.27 3.09 12.82
N THR A 212 -2.47 2.44 13.67
CA THR A 212 -1.19 2.98 14.16
C THR A 212 -0.21 3.26 13.03
N THR A 213 -0.07 2.32 12.07
CA THR A 213 0.74 2.54 10.87
C THR A 213 0.22 3.76 10.09
N GLY A 214 -1.10 3.90 10.02
CA GLY A 214 -1.76 5.06 9.43
C GLY A 214 -1.41 6.37 10.09
N ALA A 215 -1.46 6.41 11.42
CA ALA A 215 -1.11 7.57 12.23
C ALA A 215 0.37 7.95 12.07
N VAL A 216 1.29 6.96 12.11
CA VAL A 216 2.73 7.18 11.91
C VAL A 216 3.01 7.80 10.55
N ILE A 217 2.43 7.25 9.48
CA ILE A 217 2.58 7.80 8.12
C ILE A 217 1.98 9.20 8.03
N LEU A 218 0.80 9.43 8.62
CA LEU A 218 0.15 10.74 8.65
C LEU A 218 1.05 11.79 9.31
N VAL A 219 1.63 11.48 10.48
CA VAL A 219 2.57 12.35 11.18
C VAL A 219 3.82 12.62 10.33
N MET A 220 4.38 11.59 9.69
CA MET A 220 5.51 11.74 8.76
C MET A 220 5.16 12.70 7.60
N LEU A 221 4.00 12.53 6.96
CA LEU A 221 3.58 13.36 5.83
C LEU A 221 3.38 14.81 6.24
N TYR A 222 2.69 15.07 7.36
CA TYR A 222 2.53 16.40 7.90
C TYR A 222 3.86 17.03 8.32
N GLY A 223 4.74 16.26 8.97
CA GLY A 223 6.07 16.71 9.36
C GLY A 223 6.89 17.16 8.15
N VAL A 224 6.91 16.39 7.07
CA VAL A 224 7.63 16.79 5.84
C VAL A 224 6.97 17.97 5.14
N ALA A 225 5.63 18.03 5.09
CA ALA A 225 4.91 19.17 4.53
C ALA A 225 5.20 20.46 5.30
N TYR A 226 5.23 20.37 6.63
CA TYR A 226 5.59 21.44 7.56
C TYR A 226 7.03 21.93 7.34
N LEU A 227 8.01 21.02 7.29
CA LEU A 227 9.40 21.36 7.02
C LEU A 227 9.59 22.03 5.64
N ARG A 228 8.83 21.59 4.63
CA ARG A 228 8.83 22.22 3.30
C ARG A 228 8.28 23.63 3.35
N PHE A 229 7.17 23.85 4.07
CA PHE A 229 6.59 25.17 4.26
C PHE A 229 7.57 26.11 4.96
N LEU A 230 8.23 25.65 6.04
CA LEU A 230 9.22 26.45 6.78
C LEU A 230 10.40 26.90 5.90
N LYS A 231 10.83 26.10 4.92
CA LYS A 231 11.92 26.51 4.01
C LYS A 231 11.57 27.73 3.17
N THR A 232 10.29 27.91 2.83
CA THR A 232 9.81 29.03 1.99
C THR A 232 9.17 30.17 2.77
N ALA A 233 8.87 29.97 4.05
CA ALA A 233 8.17 30.93 4.89
C ALA A 233 9.05 32.13 5.30
N GLY A 234 8.45 33.32 5.38
CA GLY A 234 9.07 34.52 5.95
C GLY A 234 9.30 34.39 7.47
N ARG A 235 10.09 35.28 8.07
CA ARG A 235 10.42 35.23 9.52
C ARG A 235 9.19 35.24 10.42
N MET A 236 8.20 36.10 10.14
CA MET A 236 6.96 36.18 10.92
C MET A 236 6.08 34.93 10.77
N GLN A 237 6.03 34.34 9.58
CA GLN A 237 5.30 33.09 9.35
C GLN A 237 5.96 31.92 10.08
N LYS A 238 7.30 31.86 10.10
CA LYS A 238 8.05 30.87 10.88
C LYS A 238 7.78 31.01 12.38
N LEU A 239 7.77 32.24 12.90
CA LEU A 239 7.48 32.51 14.30
C LEU A 239 6.03 32.13 14.66
N ALA A 240 5.07 32.53 13.82
CA ALA A 240 3.66 32.16 14.00
C ALA A 240 3.48 30.64 14.00
N VAL A 241 4.14 29.94 13.08
CA VAL A 241 4.07 28.48 12.98
C VAL A 241 4.86 27.76 14.09
N PHE A 242 5.93 28.35 14.63
CA PHE A 242 6.61 27.82 15.81
C PHE A 242 5.73 27.88 17.06
N ILE A 243 4.90 28.92 17.18
CA ILE A 243 3.97 29.10 18.30
C ILE A 243 2.68 28.27 18.10
N LEU A 244 2.07 28.37 16.92
CA LEU A 244 0.78 27.72 16.61
C LEU A 244 0.93 26.27 16.16
N GLY A 245 2.06 25.89 15.59
CA GLY A 245 2.31 24.55 15.05
C GLY A 245 2.19 23.44 16.10
N PRO A 246 2.85 23.56 17.28
CA PRO A 246 2.67 22.61 18.38
C PRO A 246 1.20 22.48 18.80
N ILE A 247 0.47 23.60 18.89
CA ILE A 247 -0.95 23.63 19.26
C ILE A 247 -1.80 22.88 18.23
N LEU A 248 -1.54 23.09 16.93
CA LEU A 248 -2.26 22.41 15.84
C LEU A 248 -1.91 20.91 15.74
N LEU A 249 -0.71 20.52 16.18
CA LEU A 249 -0.28 19.12 16.19
C LEU A 249 -0.73 18.37 17.44
N LEU A 250 -1.12 19.04 18.53
CA LEU A 250 -1.58 18.41 19.78
C LEU A 250 -2.69 17.36 19.55
N PRO A 251 -3.77 17.62 18.78
CA PRO A 251 -4.81 16.60 18.54
C PRO A 251 -4.27 15.37 17.79
N VAL A 252 -3.37 15.59 16.83
CA VAL A 252 -2.75 14.50 16.07
C VAL A 252 -1.81 13.68 16.96
N ALA A 253 -1.02 14.36 17.79
CA ALA A 253 -0.11 13.74 18.74
C ALA A 253 -0.87 12.97 19.82
N ALA A 254 -1.94 13.54 20.37
CA ALA A 254 -2.82 12.90 21.34
C ALA A 254 -3.50 11.66 20.76
N TYR A 255 -4.01 11.74 19.52
CA TYR A 255 -4.56 10.58 18.81
C TYR A 255 -3.50 9.51 18.57
N ALA A 256 -2.30 9.90 18.12
CA ALA A 256 -1.20 8.96 17.90
C ALA A 256 -0.76 8.29 19.20
N SER A 257 -0.65 9.03 20.30
CA SER A 257 -0.30 8.48 21.62
C SER A 257 -1.39 7.59 22.17
N TYR A 258 -2.67 7.95 22.01
CA TYR A 258 -3.79 7.11 22.42
C TYR A 258 -3.79 5.77 21.68
N ASN A 259 -3.66 5.79 20.35
CA ASN A 259 -3.57 4.56 19.55
C ASN A 259 -2.33 3.72 19.90
N LEU A 260 -1.23 4.36 20.29
CA LEU A 260 -0.04 3.64 20.73
C LEU A 260 -0.29 2.98 22.09
N ALA A 261 -0.84 3.73 23.05
CA ALA A 261 -1.13 3.25 24.39
C ALA A 261 -2.14 2.09 24.39
N GLU A 262 -3.23 2.20 23.65
CA GLU A 262 -4.22 1.12 23.49
C GLU A 262 -3.61 -0.18 22.94
N LYS A 263 -2.58 -0.05 22.08
CA LYS A 263 -1.88 -1.21 21.52
C LYS A 263 -0.79 -1.80 22.39
N PHE A 264 -0.23 -1.04 23.33
CA PHE A 264 0.77 -1.56 24.26
C PHE A 264 0.17 -2.03 25.58
N TYR A 265 -0.89 -1.37 26.05
CA TYR A 265 -1.43 -1.54 27.40
C TYR A 265 -2.94 -1.74 27.45
N GLY A 266 -3.65 -1.56 26.32
CA GLY A 266 -5.11 -1.63 26.26
C GLY A 266 -5.66 -2.93 25.68
N GLU A 267 -6.97 -2.92 25.40
CA GLU A 267 -7.72 -4.07 24.88
C GLU A 267 -7.26 -4.52 23.48
N PHE A 268 -6.54 -3.65 22.75
CA PHE A 268 -5.97 -3.94 21.43
C PHE A 268 -4.54 -4.48 21.45
N SER A 269 -4.00 -4.82 22.63
CA SER A 269 -2.64 -5.37 22.80
C SER A 269 -2.42 -6.69 22.06
N GLY A 270 -3.46 -7.55 21.95
CA GLY A 270 -3.39 -8.80 21.20
C GLY A 270 -2.99 -8.63 19.73
N SER A 271 -3.42 -7.54 19.08
CA SER A 271 -3.04 -7.24 17.69
C SER A 271 -1.55 -6.87 17.55
N ALA A 272 -0.99 -6.16 18.54
CA ALA A 272 0.42 -5.80 18.55
C ALA A 272 1.31 -7.02 18.82
N GLN A 273 0.95 -7.83 19.82
CA GLN A 273 1.65 -9.08 20.13
C GLN A 273 1.65 -10.03 18.95
N ALA A 274 0.52 -10.17 18.25
CA ALA A 274 0.44 -11.05 17.10
C ALA A 274 1.25 -10.53 15.88
N ARG A 275 1.38 -9.22 15.71
CA ARG A 275 2.29 -8.63 14.70
C ARG A 275 3.77 -8.80 15.06
N GLU A 276 4.10 -8.77 16.35
CA GLU A 276 5.45 -9.07 16.83
C GLU A 276 5.78 -10.55 16.61
N TYR A 277 4.83 -11.45 16.92
CA TYR A 277 4.93 -12.86 16.57
C TYR A 277 5.16 -13.05 15.07
N ASP A 278 4.32 -12.45 14.21
CA ASP A 278 4.45 -12.53 12.75
C ASP A 278 5.84 -12.06 12.28
N LEU A 279 6.35 -10.96 12.86
CA LEU A 279 7.69 -10.43 12.54
C LEU A 279 8.79 -11.42 12.95
N ARG A 280 8.80 -11.90 14.20
CA ARG A 280 9.85 -12.79 14.72
C ARG A 280 9.83 -14.14 14.02
N THR A 281 8.67 -14.80 13.97
CA THR A 281 8.49 -16.08 13.28
C THR A 281 8.88 -15.96 11.81
N GLY A 282 8.38 -14.94 11.11
CA GLY A 282 8.71 -14.77 9.71
C GLY A 282 10.20 -14.48 9.46
N LEU A 283 10.88 -13.73 10.34
CA LEU A 283 12.33 -13.55 10.25
C LEU A 283 13.10 -14.86 10.49
N ASN A 284 12.64 -15.72 11.40
CA ASN A 284 13.24 -17.04 11.57
C ASN A 284 13.10 -17.88 10.29
N VAL A 285 11.92 -17.85 9.64
CA VAL A 285 11.72 -18.52 8.33
C VAL A 285 12.64 -17.94 7.25
N VAL A 286 12.88 -16.61 7.24
CA VAL A 286 13.87 -16.00 6.33
C VAL A 286 15.26 -16.60 6.54
N MET A 287 15.63 -16.88 7.79
CA MET A 287 16.96 -17.38 8.14
C MET A 287 17.18 -18.85 7.77
N GLU A 288 16.11 -19.63 7.53
CA GLU A 288 16.22 -20.99 7.01
C GLU A 288 16.77 -21.02 5.58
N LYS A 289 16.26 -20.12 4.72
CA LYS A 289 16.69 -20.01 3.30
C LYS A 289 16.94 -18.56 2.91
N PRO A 290 17.99 -17.91 3.42
CA PRO A 290 18.19 -16.47 3.28
C PRO A 290 18.48 -16.02 1.85
N LEU A 291 19.00 -16.89 0.99
CA LEU A 291 19.37 -16.55 -0.39
C LEU A 291 18.22 -16.71 -1.38
N THR A 292 17.45 -17.79 -1.27
CA THR A 292 16.40 -18.17 -2.23
C THR A 292 14.98 -17.94 -1.70
N GLY A 293 14.84 -17.85 -0.38
CA GLY A 293 13.54 -17.98 0.27
C GLY A 293 13.00 -19.41 0.20
N ILE A 294 11.77 -19.58 0.66
CA ILE A 294 11.00 -20.82 0.67
C ILE A 294 9.98 -20.90 -0.48
N GLY A 295 9.91 -19.88 -1.35
CA GLY A 295 8.94 -19.81 -2.45
C GLY A 295 7.58 -19.22 -2.03
N PHE A 296 6.54 -19.51 -2.82
CA PHE A 296 5.19 -18.97 -2.63
C PHE A 296 4.18 -20.00 -2.11
N ASP A 297 4.69 -21.11 -1.58
CA ASP A 297 3.89 -22.19 -1.01
C ASP A 297 3.46 -21.82 0.42
N TYR A 298 2.14 -21.73 0.63
CA TYR A 298 1.59 -21.38 1.94
C TYR A 298 1.65 -22.54 2.93
N GLU A 299 1.45 -23.78 2.48
CA GLU A 299 1.51 -24.95 3.34
C GLU A 299 2.94 -25.14 3.84
N TYR A 300 3.91 -25.03 2.93
CA TYR A 300 5.32 -25.09 3.30
C TYR A 300 5.75 -23.96 4.24
N TYR A 301 5.17 -22.75 4.09
CA TYR A 301 5.39 -21.69 5.07
C TYR A 301 4.92 -22.10 6.47
N PHE A 302 3.74 -22.70 6.60
CA PHE A 302 3.23 -23.15 7.89
C PHE A 302 4.08 -24.27 8.50
N ASP A 303 4.52 -25.23 7.68
CA ASP A 303 5.40 -26.33 8.12
C ASP A 303 6.73 -25.79 8.69
N VAL A 304 7.37 -24.86 7.97
CA VAL A 304 8.62 -24.24 8.43
C VAL A 304 8.37 -23.36 9.65
N ALA A 305 7.30 -22.56 9.64
CA ALA A 305 6.95 -21.68 10.74
C ALA A 305 6.63 -22.45 12.04
N GLU A 306 6.06 -23.66 11.98
CA GLU A 306 5.87 -24.50 13.15
C GLU A 306 7.20 -24.98 13.75
N GLN A 307 8.18 -25.27 12.89
CA GLN A 307 9.50 -25.75 13.31
C GLN A 307 10.35 -24.63 13.94
N VAL A 308 10.37 -23.45 13.33
CA VAL A 308 11.28 -22.34 13.68
C VAL A 308 10.60 -21.14 14.32
N GLY A 309 9.28 -21.20 14.47
CA GLY A 309 8.46 -20.11 14.99
C GLY A 309 8.75 -19.76 16.44
N TYR A 310 8.44 -18.51 16.78
CA TYR A 310 8.66 -17.98 18.13
C TYR A 310 7.67 -18.63 19.12
N ARG A 311 8.16 -19.41 20.11
CA ARG A 311 7.33 -20.24 21.00
C ARG A 311 6.86 -19.57 22.30
N ASP A 312 7.28 -18.33 22.53
CA ASP A 312 7.15 -17.62 23.82
C ASP A 312 5.82 -16.87 24.01
N VAL A 313 4.92 -16.90 23.03
CA VAL A 313 3.61 -16.24 23.16
C VAL A 313 2.57 -17.30 23.48
N GLU A 314 1.78 -17.09 24.54
CA GLU A 314 0.55 -17.84 24.89
C GLU A 314 -0.57 -17.65 23.85
N LEU A 315 -0.24 -17.58 22.56
CA LEU A 315 -1.21 -17.76 21.49
C LEU A 315 -1.53 -19.24 21.49
N SER A 316 -2.81 -19.59 21.74
CA SER A 316 -3.30 -20.96 21.62
C SER A 316 -2.79 -21.59 20.32
N ARG A 317 -2.40 -22.87 20.36
CA ARG A 317 -1.90 -23.59 19.18
C ARG A 317 -2.83 -23.46 17.96
N ASP A 318 -4.13 -23.34 18.21
CA ASP A 318 -5.17 -23.14 17.19
C ASP A 318 -5.08 -21.77 16.47
N ASN A 319 -4.56 -20.72 17.13
CA ASN A 319 -4.34 -19.40 16.51
C ASN A 319 -3.06 -19.33 15.66
N ILE A 320 -2.14 -20.29 15.81
CA ILE A 320 -0.86 -20.33 15.10
C ILE A 320 -1.01 -21.02 13.73
N THR A 321 -1.91 -22.00 13.62
CA THR A 321 -2.05 -22.88 12.45
C THR A 321 -2.81 -22.27 11.27
N GLU A 322 -3.54 -21.16 11.45
CA GLU A 322 -4.35 -20.55 10.37
C GLU A 322 -3.92 -19.12 9.98
N ARG A 323 -2.90 -18.56 10.65
CA ARG A 323 -2.53 -17.14 10.52
C ARG A 323 -1.37 -16.92 9.56
N SER A 324 -1.66 -16.41 8.36
CA SER A 324 -0.62 -15.95 7.43
C SER A 324 0.11 -14.70 7.97
N ASN A 325 1.38 -14.52 7.61
CA ASN A 325 2.20 -13.39 8.08
C ASN A 325 1.64 -12.04 7.60
N SER A 326 1.30 -11.15 8.55
CA SER A 326 0.78 -9.81 8.22
C SER A 326 1.83 -8.81 7.71
N ASN A 327 3.13 -9.11 7.87
CA ASN A 327 4.20 -8.22 7.47
C ASN A 327 4.62 -8.48 6.02
N GLY A 328 4.34 -7.53 5.12
CA GLY A 328 4.65 -7.62 3.70
C GLY A 328 6.13 -7.58 3.36
N ILE A 329 6.97 -6.94 4.18
CA ILE A 329 8.43 -6.96 3.98
C ILE A 329 8.97 -8.35 4.33
N VAL A 330 8.55 -8.91 5.47
CA VAL A 330 8.97 -10.26 5.88
C VAL A 330 8.45 -11.30 4.90
N THR A 331 7.19 -11.15 4.45
CA THR A 331 6.60 -11.97 3.39
C THR A 331 7.41 -11.96 2.11
N LEU A 332 7.84 -10.79 1.67
CA LEU A 332 8.75 -10.65 0.54
C LEU A 332 10.04 -11.43 0.78
N LEU A 333 10.70 -11.21 1.93
CA LEU A 333 12.01 -11.80 2.22
C LEU A 333 11.95 -13.33 2.34
N TYR A 334 10.96 -13.90 3.04
CA TYR A 334 10.89 -15.36 3.14
C TYR A 334 10.47 -15.97 1.81
N SER A 335 9.69 -15.27 0.98
CA SER A 335 9.21 -15.84 -0.28
C SER A 335 10.33 -15.98 -1.32
N ILE A 336 11.23 -14.99 -1.42
CA ILE A 336 12.18 -14.90 -2.55
C ILE A 336 13.64 -14.69 -2.11
N GLY A 337 13.90 -14.71 -0.81
CA GLY A 337 15.22 -14.48 -0.23
C GLY A 337 15.58 -13.00 -0.07
N ILE A 338 16.58 -12.74 0.77
CA ILE A 338 17.10 -11.42 1.07
C ILE A 338 17.65 -10.72 -0.19
N PRO A 339 18.48 -11.35 -1.05
CA PRO A 339 19.07 -10.64 -2.18
C PRO A 339 18.02 -10.06 -3.14
N LEU A 340 17.02 -10.86 -3.52
CA LEU A 340 15.96 -10.40 -4.41
C LEU A 340 14.98 -9.45 -3.68
N GLY A 341 14.67 -9.73 -2.42
CA GLY A 341 13.85 -8.84 -1.59
C GLY A 341 14.44 -7.43 -1.50
N LEU A 342 15.75 -7.29 -1.36
CA LEU A 342 16.43 -6.00 -1.37
C LEU A 342 16.27 -5.26 -2.71
N VAL A 343 16.22 -5.96 -3.85
CA VAL A 343 15.95 -5.34 -5.16
C VAL A 343 14.51 -4.80 -5.22
N PHE A 344 13.55 -5.53 -4.68
CA PHE A 344 12.15 -5.06 -4.55
C PHE A 344 12.05 -3.82 -3.66
N LEU A 345 12.69 -3.84 -2.48
CA LEU A 345 12.73 -2.68 -1.57
C LEU A 345 13.41 -1.46 -2.21
N TRP A 346 14.50 -1.68 -2.94
CA TRP A 346 15.18 -0.66 -3.73
C TRP A 346 14.24 -0.07 -4.80
N GLY A 347 13.56 -0.93 -5.58
CA GLY A 347 12.58 -0.51 -6.57
C GLY A 347 11.50 0.42 -5.98
N THR A 348 10.99 0.09 -4.78
CA THR A 348 10.02 0.91 -4.06
C THR A 348 10.58 2.28 -3.67
N MET A 349 11.77 2.34 -3.08
CA MET A 349 12.37 3.61 -2.63
C MET A 349 12.73 4.55 -3.79
N PHE A 350 13.15 3.97 -4.92
CA PHE A 350 13.58 4.70 -6.11
C PHE A 350 12.53 4.77 -7.22
N GLN A 351 11.27 4.48 -6.88
CA GLN A 351 10.13 4.56 -7.80
C GLN A 351 10.08 5.90 -8.58
N ARG A 352 9.56 5.86 -9.81
CA ARG A 352 9.60 7.00 -10.74
C ARG A 352 8.28 7.74 -10.91
N LEU A 353 7.20 7.17 -10.39
CA LEU A 353 5.82 7.62 -10.59
C LEU A 353 5.46 8.84 -9.74
N PHE A 354 5.85 8.87 -8.47
CA PHE A 354 5.48 9.92 -7.52
C PHE A 354 6.68 10.74 -7.07
N ARG A 355 6.49 12.05 -6.87
CA ARG A 355 7.51 12.96 -6.31
C ARG A 355 6.95 13.69 -5.08
N PRO A 356 7.70 13.84 -3.97
CA PRO A 356 9.08 13.39 -3.74
C PRO A 356 9.22 11.86 -3.65
N ARG A 357 10.21 11.29 -4.37
CA ARG A 357 10.31 9.83 -4.59
C ARG A 357 10.50 9.05 -3.29
N TRP A 358 11.48 9.47 -2.51
CA TRP A 358 11.84 8.86 -1.22
C TRP A 358 10.71 8.91 -0.20
N LEU A 359 9.98 10.03 -0.13
CA LEU A 359 8.85 10.16 0.79
C LEU A 359 7.72 9.19 0.43
N PHE A 360 7.40 9.08 -0.85
CA PHE A 360 6.40 8.12 -1.31
C PHE A 360 6.86 6.67 -1.13
N GLY A 361 8.12 6.38 -1.42
CA GLY A 361 8.71 5.06 -1.15
C GLY A 361 8.63 4.69 0.33
N ALA A 362 8.98 5.62 1.22
CA ALA A 362 8.88 5.44 2.67
C ALA A 362 7.44 5.21 3.12
N LEU A 363 6.47 5.95 2.57
CA LEU A 363 5.04 5.71 2.82
C LEU A 363 4.66 4.27 2.48
N ILE A 364 5.02 3.78 1.29
CA ILE A 364 4.68 2.42 0.87
C ILE A 364 5.38 1.39 1.76
N LEU A 365 6.68 1.53 2.03
CA LEU A 365 7.41 0.59 2.90
C LEU A 365 6.85 0.55 4.32
N LEU A 366 6.51 1.71 4.90
CA LEU A 366 5.86 1.76 6.22
C LEU A 366 4.50 1.06 6.19
N SER A 367 3.72 1.18 5.12
CA SER A 367 2.48 0.41 4.99
C SER A 367 2.73 -1.10 4.88
N MET A 368 3.83 -1.54 4.27
CA MET A 368 4.15 -2.97 4.15
C MET A 368 4.64 -3.60 5.47
N THR A 369 4.91 -2.83 6.53
CA THR A 369 5.24 -3.42 7.84
C THR A 369 4.03 -4.02 8.53
N SER A 370 2.82 -3.59 8.17
CA SER A 370 1.57 -4.10 8.74
C SER A 370 0.66 -4.82 7.77
N GLU A 371 0.94 -4.74 6.46
CA GLU A 371 0.10 -5.35 5.43
C GLU A 371 0.92 -6.16 4.42
N ALA A 372 0.48 -7.38 4.12
CA ALA A 372 1.17 -8.31 3.21
C ALA A 372 0.89 -8.06 1.71
N LEU A 373 1.06 -6.82 1.24
CA LEU A 373 0.59 -6.38 -0.09
C LEU A 373 1.68 -6.24 -1.16
N PHE A 374 2.92 -6.62 -0.85
CA PHE A 374 4.08 -6.35 -1.70
C PHE A 374 3.93 -6.93 -3.12
N PHE A 375 3.27 -8.07 -3.23
CA PHE A 375 3.03 -8.78 -4.49
C PHE A 375 1.69 -8.42 -5.16
N SER A 376 1.03 -7.34 -4.74
CA SER A 376 -0.19 -6.85 -5.38
C SER A 376 0.13 -5.99 -6.61
N PRO A 377 -0.71 -6.01 -7.68
CA PRO A 377 -0.42 -5.28 -8.92
C PRO A 377 -0.15 -3.78 -8.72
N PHE A 378 -0.88 -3.13 -7.81
CA PHE A 378 -0.68 -1.70 -7.51
C PHE A 378 0.69 -1.42 -6.87
N VAL A 379 1.12 -2.23 -5.91
CA VAL A 379 2.45 -2.07 -5.28
C VAL A 379 3.56 -2.45 -6.27
N LEU A 380 3.37 -3.50 -7.05
CA LEU A 380 4.31 -3.94 -8.08
C LEU A 380 4.53 -2.90 -9.17
N LEU A 381 3.47 -2.19 -9.59
CA LEU A 381 3.59 -1.01 -10.46
C LEU A 381 4.62 -0.01 -9.90
N ILE A 382 4.56 0.26 -8.59
CA ILE A 382 5.46 1.21 -7.92
C ILE A 382 6.89 0.65 -7.91
N VAL A 383 7.06 -0.60 -7.47
CA VAL A 383 8.36 -1.32 -7.44
C VAL A 383 9.03 -1.29 -8.82
N PHE A 384 8.33 -1.79 -9.83
CA PHE A 384 8.85 -1.93 -11.19
C PHE A 384 9.19 -0.59 -11.82
N SER A 385 8.48 0.48 -11.46
CA SER A 385 8.82 1.82 -11.95
C SER A 385 10.24 2.26 -11.54
N GLY A 386 10.73 1.81 -10.39
CA GLY A 386 12.09 2.09 -9.92
C GLY A 386 13.17 1.30 -10.67
N LEU A 387 12.80 0.14 -11.24
CA LEU A 387 13.70 -0.82 -11.88
C LEU A 387 13.84 -0.67 -13.39
N LEU A 388 13.10 0.27 -13.99
CA LEU A 388 13.20 0.57 -15.43
C LEU A 388 14.63 0.98 -15.82
N ILE A 389 15.18 0.41 -16.89
CA ILE A 389 16.51 0.79 -17.38
C ILE A 389 16.39 2.09 -18.20
N PRO A 390 17.14 3.17 -17.87
CA PRO A 390 17.10 4.40 -18.64
C PRO A 390 17.54 4.15 -20.10
N THR A 391 16.71 4.55 -21.07
CA THR A 391 17.08 4.47 -22.49
C THR A 391 18.00 5.64 -22.87
N ARG A 392 18.97 5.40 -23.78
CA ARG A 392 19.98 6.40 -24.23
C ARG A 392 19.36 7.73 -24.67
N THR A 393 18.14 7.71 -25.22
CA THR A 393 17.40 8.90 -25.69
C THR A 393 16.93 9.80 -24.54
N ALA A 394 16.55 9.23 -23.39
CA ALA A 394 16.19 9.99 -22.19
C ALA A 394 17.41 10.67 -21.55
N THR A 395 18.57 10.01 -21.60
CA THR A 395 19.85 10.56 -21.11
C THR A 395 20.32 11.75 -21.96
N ALA A 396 20.10 11.71 -23.28
CA ALA A 396 20.42 12.81 -24.19
C ALA A 396 19.51 14.04 -23.98
N ARG A 397 18.22 13.83 -23.68
CA ARG A 397 17.27 14.92 -23.40
C ARG A 397 17.52 15.62 -22.06
N ASN A 398 17.97 14.88 -21.04
CA ASN A 398 18.40 15.48 -19.76
C ASN A 398 19.70 16.29 -19.87
N LYS A 399 20.62 15.92 -20.78
CA LYS A 399 21.83 16.71 -21.05
C LYS A 399 21.57 18.01 -21.83
N ARG A 400 20.42 18.12 -22.51
CA ARG A 400 20.04 19.31 -23.31
C ARG A 400 19.08 20.27 -22.61
N ALA A 401 18.67 19.99 -21.37
CA ALA A 401 17.92 20.98 -20.58
C ALA A 401 18.90 22.08 -20.13
N PRO A 402 18.76 23.34 -20.60
CA PRO A 402 19.62 24.42 -20.11
C PRO A 402 19.38 24.58 -18.61
N SER A 403 20.47 24.81 -17.86
CA SER A 403 20.40 25.31 -16.49
C SER A 403 19.54 26.58 -16.49
N ARG A 404 18.28 26.47 -16.07
CA ARG A 404 17.43 27.65 -15.86
C ARG A 404 18.14 28.51 -14.82
N GLY A 405 18.40 29.74 -15.25
CA GLY A 405 19.41 30.62 -14.70
C GLY A 405 19.16 31.04 -13.26
N ARG A 406 20.25 31.50 -12.65
CA ARG A 406 20.26 32.36 -11.47
C ARG A 406 19.22 33.48 -11.64
N PRO A 407 18.44 33.83 -10.61
CA PRO A 407 17.72 35.09 -10.63
C PRO A 407 18.75 36.22 -10.60
N ALA A 408 18.72 37.08 -11.62
CA ALA A 408 19.40 38.36 -11.59
C ALA A 408 18.68 39.26 -10.58
N HIS A 409 19.47 39.96 -9.77
CA HIS A 409 19.03 41.04 -8.91
C HIS A 409 18.36 42.16 -9.71
N ALA A 410 17.18 42.59 -9.26
CA ALA A 410 16.71 43.98 -9.25
C ALA A 410 15.56 44.07 -8.24
#